data_AF-A0A815UUI0-F1
#
_entry.id   AF-A0A815UUI0-F1
#
_cell.length_a   1.000
_cell.length_b   1.000
_cell.length_c   1.000
_cell.angle_alpha   90.00
_cell.angle_beta   90.00
_cell.angle_gamma   90.00
#
_symmetry.space_group_name_H-M   'P 1'
#
loop_
_entity.id
_entity.type
_entity.pdbx_description
1 polymer ?
#
loop_
_entity_poly.entity_id
_entity_poly.type
_entity_poly.pdbx_seq_one_letter_code
_entity_poly.pdbx_strand_id
1 'polypeptide(L)'
;MLIGYCVLLFLSNLFSINAQTACNLLNLPRECQCQRTRHTSLFFINETYVRCRQLTEITTNHSWSNILYDRLIFETFQDNLTLHQSVFANIFVRTLRFNVQNLILNDYSFQNAYIGQLMISYNDIRGRINFQNNYQIFSGSIITNLYFKFIDFQTIISEIIFSNTRIHTLTIQSSKFYGFTNKKLETIPNTLSKLKYDSFLEYDYSLSTNFKKISYEPEHSYPLYLTRYTIISSINTINLTENYFPNNLDYNHLEEIELSFNQINTLDAHVFRYLKEFHGRLILLHNEIYHIDPYAFVDLYLVKNLSLAKNFI
;
A
#
# COMPACT_ATOMS: atom_id res chain seq x y z
N MET A 1 22.32 -8.63 -61.37
CA MET A 1 21.76 -9.13 -60.10
C MET A 1 22.45 -8.40 -58.93
N LEU A 2 22.26 -7.07 -58.81
CA LEU A 2 22.95 -6.23 -57.80
C LEU A 2 22.13 -5.00 -57.38
N ILE A 3 20.89 -4.85 -57.87
CA ILE A 3 20.02 -3.69 -57.61
C ILE A 3 19.03 -3.98 -56.44
N GLY A 4 18.91 -5.24 -56.00
CA GLY A 4 17.98 -5.65 -54.94
C GLY A 4 18.40 -5.34 -53.49
N TYR A 5 19.69 -5.11 -53.23
CA TYR A 5 20.18 -4.89 -51.86
C TYR A 5 20.14 -3.43 -51.38
N CYS A 6 20.09 -2.45 -52.29
CA CYS A 6 19.98 -1.03 -51.91
C CYS A 6 18.58 -0.63 -51.43
N VAL A 7 17.52 -1.29 -51.90
CA VAL A 7 16.13 -0.94 -51.52
C VAL A 7 15.79 -1.43 -50.11
N LEU A 8 16.37 -2.55 -49.67
CA LEU A 8 16.15 -3.07 -48.31
C LEU A 8 16.84 -2.24 -47.21
N LEU A 9 17.97 -1.59 -47.51
CA LEU A 9 18.65 -0.70 -46.55
C LEU A 9 17.98 0.69 -46.44
N PHE A 10 17.22 1.12 -47.45
CA PHE A 10 16.46 2.38 -47.37
C PHE A 10 15.16 2.23 -46.57
N LEU A 11 14.52 1.05 -46.60
CA LEU A 11 13.33 0.78 -45.79
C LEU A 11 13.64 0.61 -44.30
N SER A 12 14.87 0.23 -43.92
CA SER A 12 15.26 0.15 -42.50
C SER A 12 15.48 1.51 -41.83
N ASN A 13 15.67 2.60 -42.60
CA ASN A 13 15.84 3.95 -42.04
C ASN A 13 14.52 4.75 -41.96
N LEU A 14 13.45 4.30 -42.64
CA LEU A 14 12.13 4.94 -42.59
C LEU A 14 11.31 4.58 -41.34
N PHE A 15 11.75 3.62 -40.53
CA PHE A 15 11.14 3.30 -39.23
C PHE A 15 11.83 3.99 -38.02
N SER A 16 12.78 4.90 -38.27
CA SER A 16 13.29 5.81 -37.24
C SER A 16 12.37 7.03 -37.04
N ILE A 17 11.06 6.86 -37.24
CA ILE A 17 10.05 7.86 -36.90
C ILE A 17 10.00 7.91 -35.38
N ASN A 18 10.66 8.93 -34.79
CA ASN A 18 10.46 9.47 -33.45
C ASN A 18 9.80 8.50 -32.46
N ALA A 19 10.48 7.38 -32.17
CA ALA A 19 10.14 6.59 -31.01
C ALA A 19 10.55 7.43 -29.80
N GLN A 20 9.70 8.39 -29.43
CA GLN A 20 9.78 9.03 -28.14
C GLN A 20 9.76 7.90 -27.15
N THR A 21 10.93 7.67 -26.53
CA THR A 21 11.03 6.69 -25.45
C THR A 21 9.96 7.06 -24.43
N ALA A 22 9.36 6.06 -23.76
CA ALA A 22 8.40 6.28 -22.68
C ALA A 22 8.83 7.44 -21.77
N CYS A 23 10.12 7.54 -21.47
CA CYS A 23 10.76 8.60 -20.71
C CYS A 23 10.57 10.02 -21.22
N ASN A 24 10.63 10.21 -22.52
CA ASN A 24 10.34 11.51 -23.14
C ASN A 24 8.86 11.86 -23.01
N LEU A 25 7.98 10.86 -22.94
CA LEU A 25 6.55 11.06 -22.69
C LEU A 25 6.27 11.37 -21.22
N LEU A 26 7.12 10.87 -20.31
CA LEU A 26 6.96 11.10 -18.87
C LEU A 26 7.34 12.52 -18.45
N ASN A 27 8.08 13.28 -19.26
CA ASN A 27 8.56 14.62 -18.92
C ASN A 27 9.16 14.70 -17.50
N LEU A 28 9.85 13.63 -17.07
CA LEU A 28 10.41 13.56 -15.73
C LEU A 28 11.55 14.57 -15.56
N PRO A 29 11.83 15.00 -14.31
CA PRO A 29 12.99 15.81 -14.00
C PRO A 29 14.28 15.16 -14.51
N ARG A 30 15.31 15.97 -14.78
CA ARG A 30 16.58 15.51 -15.38
C ARG A 30 17.33 14.49 -14.52
N GLU A 31 16.99 14.45 -13.24
CA GLU A 31 17.52 13.55 -12.22
C GLU A 31 16.95 12.12 -12.34
N CYS A 32 15.92 11.93 -13.17
CA CYS A 32 15.37 10.64 -13.53
C CYS A 32 16.11 10.02 -14.71
N GLN A 33 16.87 8.96 -14.42
CA GLN A 33 17.48 8.13 -15.44
C GLN A 33 16.53 7.03 -15.86
N CYS A 34 16.25 6.97 -17.14
CA CYS A 34 15.58 5.85 -17.73
C CYS A 34 16.56 4.79 -18.19
N GLN A 35 16.43 3.59 -17.64
CA GLN A 35 17.18 2.42 -18.07
C GLN A 35 16.24 1.49 -18.84
N ARG A 36 16.64 1.16 -20.06
CA ARG A 36 16.02 0.09 -20.82
C ARG A 36 16.64 -1.23 -20.36
N THR A 37 15.82 -2.22 -20.05
CA THR A 37 16.31 -3.57 -19.76
C THR A 37 17.00 -4.13 -21.01
N ARG A 38 18.29 -4.45 -20.92
CA ARG A 38 19.17 -4.76 -22.08
C ARG A 38 18.83 -6.06 -22.83
N HIS A 39 17.75 -6.75 -22.47
CA HIS A 39 17.43 -8.09 -22.99
C HIS A 39 15.98 -8.27 -23.44
N THR A 40 15.17 -7.21 -23.47
CA THR A 40 13.82 -7.30 -24.04
C THR A 40 13.85 -7.03 -25.53
N SER A 41 13.28 -7.95 -26.31
CA SER A 41 13.10 -7.81 -27.76
C SER A 41 12.41 -6.48 -28.08
N LEU A 42 12.86 -5.81 -29.15
CA LEU A 42 12.43 -4.48 -29.61
C LEU A 42 10.90 -4.24 -29.69
N PHE A 43 10.10 -5.30 -29.64
CA PHE A 43 8.64 -5.26 -29.70
C PHE A 43 7.93 -4.89 -28.39
N PHE A 44 8.62 -4.87 -27.25
CA PHE A 44 8.04 -4.39 -26.00
C PHE A 44 8.55 -2.99 -25.69
N ILE A 45 7.72 -1.99 -25.99
CA ILE A 45 7.93 -0.56 -25.64
C ILE A 45 7.85 -0.33 -24.11
N ASN A 46 7.54 -1.38 -23.32
CA ASN A 46 6.84 -1.19 -22.05
C ASN A 46 7.71 -1.35 -20.80
N GLU A 47 8.92 -1.92 -20.87
CA GLU A 47 9.82 -2.02 -19.71
C GLU A 47 10.66 -0.75 -19.56
N THR A 48 10.09 0.25 -18.90
CA THR A 48 10.76 1.52 -18.61
C THR A 48 11.20 1.56 -17.15
N TYR A 49 12.41 1.06 -16.85
CA TYR A 49 12.96 1.26 -15.51
C TYR A 49 13.38 2.72 -15.36
N VAL A 50 12.48 3.53 -14.80
CA VAL A 50 12.82 4.86 -14.32
C VAL A 50 13.60 4.69 -13.02
N ARG A 51 14.65 5.49 -12.81
CA ARG A 51 15.35 5.63 -11.53
C ARG A 51 15.68 7.08 -11.32
N CYS A 52 14.99 7.73 -10.40
CA CYS A 52 15.22 9.12 -10.05
C CYS A 52 16.11 9.24 -8.83
N ARG A 53 17.26 9.92 -8.94
CA ARG A 53 18.09 10.23 -7.77
C ARG A 53 17.72 11.62 -7.25
N GLN A 54 17.67 11.83 -5.93
CA GLN A 54 17.44 13.17 -5.34
C GLN A 54 16.12 13.84 -5.74
N LEU A 55 15.11 13.04 -6.08
CA LEU A 55 13.80 13.56 -6.43
C LEU A 55 13.00 13.84 -5.16
N THR A 56 12.94 15.10 -4.75
CA THR A 56 12.24 15.48 -3.52
C THR A 56 10.75 15.72 -3.74
N GLU A 57 10.36 16.08 -4.96
CA GLU A 57 9.02 16.53 -5.28
C GLU A 57 8.68 16.21 -6.74
N ILE A 58 7.44 15.77 -6.99
CA ILE A 58 6.86 15.70 -8.33
C ILE A 58 5.62 16.59 -8.32
N THR A 59 5.69 17.72 -9.01
CA THR A 59 4.62 18.74 -9.05
C THR A 59 3.81 18.73 -10.33
N THR A 60 4.40 18.21 -11.40
CA THR A 60 3.83 18.25 -12.72
C THR A 60 2.63 17.30 -12.79
N ASN A 61 1.46 17.87 -13.06
CA ASN A 61 0.25 17.10 -13.38
C ASN A 61 0.49 16.40 -14.72
N HIS A 62 1.00 15.20 -14.63
CA HIS A 62 1.09 14.31 -15.77
C HIS A 62 -0.25 13.62 -15.86
N SER A 63 -1.10 14.05 -16.81
CA SER A 63 -2.08 13.13 -17.36
C SER A 63 -1.28 12.10 -18.14
N TRP A 64 -0.98 10.97 -17.50
CA TRP A 64 -0.22 9.92 -18.15
C TRP A 64 -1.07 9.47 -19.33
N SER A 65 -0.46 9.48 -20.51
CA SER A 65 -1.07 8.97 -21.72
C SER A 65 -1.60 7.55 -21.47
N ASN A 66 -2.55 7.07 -22.28
CA ASN A 66 -3.10 5.71 -22.26
C ASN A 66 -2.05 4.60 -22.60
N ILE A 67 -0.78 4.87 -22.31
CA ILE A 67 0.35 3.99 -22.51
C ILE A 67 0.45 3.08 -21.30
N LEU A 68 0.56 1.79 -21.59
CA LEU A 68 0.77 0.76 -20.58
C LEU A 68 2.26 0.70 -20.22
N TYR A 69 2.57 1.04 -18.97
CA TYR A 69 3.90 0.88 -18.40
C TYR A 69 4.01 -0.48 -17.74
N ASP A 70 5.12 -1.18 -17.96
CA ASP A 70 5.34 -2.45 -17.29
C ASP A 70 5.78 -2.24 -15.83
N ARG A 71 6.82 -1.44 -15.62
CA ARG A 71 7.36 -1.16 -14.28
C ARG A 71 7.78 0.30 -14.20
N LEU A 72 7.43 0.99 -13.11
CA LEU A 72 7.94 2.30 -12.77
C LEU A 72 8.47 2.24 -11.35
N ILE A 73 9.72 2.67 -11.14
CA ILE A 73 10.41 2.51 -9.87
C ILE A 73 11.02 3.86 -9.47
N PHE A 74 10.57 4.41 -8.34
CA PHE A 74 11.11 5.65 -7.80
C PHE A 74 12.02 5.31 -6.63
N GLU A 75 13.33 5.56 -6.77
CA GLU A 75 14.34 5.23 -5.74
C GLU A 75 15.06 6.47 -5.24
N THR A 76 14.59 7.05 -4.14
CA THR A 76 15.22 8.23 -3.55
C THR A 76 15.88 7.82 -2.24
N PHE A 77 17.20 7.70 -2.26
CA PHE A 77 17.97 7.27 -1.09
C PHE A 77 18.09 8.44 -0.13
N GLN A 78 17.56 8.29 1.10
CA GLN A 78 17.60 9.30 2.17
C GLN A 78 16.75 10.56 1.96
N ASP A 79 15.96 10.61 0.89
CA ASP A 79 15.13 11.77 0.58
C ASP A 79 13.65 11.51 0.86
N ASN A 80 12.94 12.60 1.15
CA ASN A 80 11.49 12.63 1.17
C ASN A 80 11.01 12.79 -0.27
N LEU A 81 9.99 12.03 -0.68
CA LEU A 81 9.32 12.22 -1.96
C LEU A 81 7.91 12.72 -1.70
N THR A 82 7.61 13.93 -2.16
CA THR A 82 6.26 14.50 -2.13
C THR A 82 5.63 14.36 -3.51
N LEU A 83 4.48 13.70 -3.57
CA LEU A 83 3.64 13.63 -4.77
C LEU A 83 2.51 14.65 -4.64
N HIS A 84 2.45 15.58 -5.59
CA HIS A 84 1.39 16.58 -5.67
C HIS A 84 0.15 16.07 -6.42
N GLN A 85 -0.80 16.96 -6.61
CA GLN A 85 -2.10 16.63 -7.18
C GLN A 85 -2.00 16.07 -8.60
N SER A 86 -2.70 14.96 -8.82
CA SER A 86 -2.86 14.31 -10.13
C SER A 86 -1.53 13.91 -10.78
N VAL A 87 -0.45 13.76 -10.00
CA VAL A 87 0.87 13.38 -10.53
C VAL A 87 0.81 12.08 -11.30
N PHE A 88 -0.03 11.12 -10.90
CA PHE A 88 -0.24 9.83 -11.56
C PHE A 88 -1.68 9.66 -12.07
N ALA A 89 -2.27 10.72 -12.62
CA ALA A 89 -3.61 10.63 -13.20
C ALA A 89 -3.63 9.80 -14.49
N ASN A 90 -4.64 8.94 -14.62
CA ASN A 90 -4.89 8.03 -15.76
C ASN A 90 -3.73 7.09 -16.09
N ILE A 91 -2.86 6.79 -15.12
CA ILE A 91 -1.74 5.89 -15.36
C ILE A 91 -2.20 4.44 -15.49
N PHE A 92 -1.64 3.72 -16.47
CA PHE A 92 -1.79 2.27 -16.60
C PHE A 92 -0.44 1.61 -16.38
N VAL A 93 -0.23 0.98 -15.22
CA VAL A 93 1.06 0.40 -14.86
C VAL A 93 0.92 -0.96 -14.21
N ARG A 94 1.71 -1.96 -14.67
CA ARG A 94 1.70 -3.30 -14.05
C ARG A 94 2.37 -3.28 -12.68
N THR A 95 3.52 -2.61 -12.53
CA THR A 95 4.19 -2.46 -11.23
C THR A 95 4.64 -1.02 -11.01
N LEU A 96 4.10 -0.36 -9.97
CA LEU A 96 4.58 0.92 -9.48
C LEU A 96 5.23 0.72 -8.12
N ARG A 97 6.51 1.10 -8.00
CA ARG A 97 7.28 0.96 -6.77
C ARG A 97 7.82 2.31 -6.30
N PHE A 98 7.61 2.62 -5.03
CA PHE A 98 8.31 3.69 -4.33
C PHE A 98 9.27 3.06 -3.33
N ASN A 99 10.56 3.31 -3.51
CA ASN A 99 11.64 2.96 -2.59
C ASN A 99 12.22 4.26 -2.00
N VAL A 100 11.50 4.82 -1.04
CA VAL A 100 11.76 6.16 -0.49
C VAL A 100 11.65 6.12 1.03
N GLN A 101 12.38 6.99 1.73
CA GLN A 101 12.35 7.03 3.19
C GLN A 101 11.04 7.60 3.72
N ASN A 102 10.60 8.74 3.18
CA ASN A 102 9.32 9.36 3.53
C ASN A 102 8.54 9.61 2.24
N LEU A 103 7.40 8.94 2.06
CA LEU A 103 6.48 9.22 0.97
C LEU A 103 5.34 10.10 1.48
N ILE A 104 5.24 11.31 0.94
CA ILE A 104 4.18 12.26 1.23
C ILE A 104 3.24 12.27 0.03
N LEU A 105 1.99 11.88 0.24
CA LEU A 105 0.97 11.82 -0.80
C LEU A 105 -0.04 12.93 -0.58
N ASN A 106 -0.17 13.82 -1.57
CA ASN A 106 -1.16 14.90 -1.58
C ASN A 106 -2.35 14.56 -2.48
N ASP A 107 -3.40 15.37 -2.35
CA ASP A 107 -4.74 15.25 -2.91
C ASP A 107 -4.75 14.69 -4.34
N TYR A 108 -5.47 13.58 -4.57
CA TYR A 108 -5.65 13.00 -5.91
C TYR A 108 -4.35 12.63 -6.62
N SER A 109 -3.28 12.29 -5.89
CA SER A 109 -2.02 11.80 -6.48
C SER A 109 -2.25 10.70 -7.53
N PHE A 110 -3.23 9.82 -7.31
CA PHE A 110 -3.62 8.74 -8.21
C PHE A 110 -5.10 8.84 -8.58
N GLN A 111 -5.40 9.58 -9.64
CA GLN A 111 -6.76 9.72 -10.15
C GLN A 111 -6.98 8.79 -11.35
N ASN A 112 -8.02 7.94 -11.30
CA ASN A 112 -8.36 6.98 -12.36
C ASN A 112 -7.18 6.09 -12.77
N ALA A 113 -6.31 5.74 -11.82
CA ALA A 113 -5.13 4.93 -12.09
C ALA A 113 -5.49 3.45 -12.15
N TYR A 114 -4.91 2.71 -13.10
CA TYR A 114 -4.90 1.25 -13.11
C TYR A 114 -3.51 0.75 -12.73
N ILE A 115 -3.38 0.19 -11.53
CA ILE A 115 -2.11 -0.27 -10.97
C ILE A 115 -2.20 -1.76 -10.66
N GLY A 116 -1.43 -2.59 -11.36
CA GLY A 116 -1.36 -4.02 -11.06
C GLY A 116 -0.78 -4.27 -9.67
N GLN A 117 0.39 -3.72 -9.38
CA GLN A 117 1.05 -3.82 -8.09
C GLN A 117 1.58 -2.44 -7.69
N LEU A 118 1.05 -1.87 -6.62
CA LEU A 118 1.61 -0.70 -5.96
C LEU A 118 2.41 -1.16 -4.74
N MET A 119 3.73 -1.02 -4.80
CA MET A 119 4.62 -1.35 -3.70
C MET A 119 5.26 -0.08 -3.15
N ILE A 120 4.97 0.24 -1.91
CA ILE A 120 5.67 1.28 -1.19
C ILE A 120 6.54 0.53 -0.18
N SER A 121 7.86 0.71 -0.29
CA SER A 121 8.83 -0.03 0.50
C SER A 121 9.97 0.90 0.89
N TYR A 122 10.65 0.62 1.99
CA TYR A 122 11.98 1.16 2.23
C TYR A 122 12.89 -0.01 2.65
N ASN A 123 14.11 -0.04 2.14
CA ASN A 123 15.05 -1.13 2.42
C ASN A 123 15.60 -1.06 3.86
N ASP A 124 15.42 0.06 4.54
CA ASP A 124 15.81 0.24 5.94
C ASP A 124 14.59 0.13 6.87
N ILE A 125 14.86 -0.01 8.17
CA ILE A 125 13.89 -0.41 9.20
C ILE A 125 12.77 0.62 9.49
N ARG A 126 12.79 1.82 8.86
CA ARG A 126 11.93 2.95 9.28
C ARG A 126 11.46 3.83 8.12
N GLY A 127 10.94 3.22 7.05
CA GLY A 127 10.18 3.98 6.06
C GLY A 127 8.95 4.61 6.74
N ARG A 128 8.53 5.80 6.30
CA ARG A 128 7.29 6.41 6.76
C ARG A 128 6.44 6.82 5.58
N ILE A 129 5.13 6.67 5.73
CA ILE A 129 4.17 7.24 4.80
C ILE A 129 3.32 8.26 5.54
N ASN A 130 3.13 9.40 4.90
CA ASN A 130 2.25 10.44 5.39
C ASN A 130 1.21 10.76 4.31
N PHE A 131 -0.05 10.54 4.65
CA PHE A 131 -1.19 10.95 3.84
C PHE A 131 -1.57 12.35 4.30
N GLN A 132 -0.99 13.36 3.67
CA GLN A 132 -1.20 14.73 4.11
C GLN A 132 -2.65 15.13 3.84
N ASN A 133 -3.28 15.75 4.84
CA ASN A 133 -4.64 16.31 4.79
C ASN A 133 -5.79 15.31 4.47
N ASN A 134 -5.54 13.99 4.48
CA ASN A 134 -6.58 12.95 4.30
C ASN A 134 -7.58 13.26 3.16
N TYR A 135 -7.10 13.71 2.00
CA TYR A 135 -7.94 13.84 0.82
C TYR A 135 -7.98 12.54 0.02
N GLN A 136 -8.76 12.53 -1.07
CA GLN A 136 -8.93 11.38 -1.95
C GLN A 136 -7.65 11.11 -2.76
N ILE A 137 -6.74 10.30 -2.24
CA ILE A 137 -5.43 10.07 -2.88
C ILE A 137 -5.56 9.11 -4.06
N PHE A 138 -6.37 8.05 -3.95
CA PHE A 138 -6.54 7.01 -4.97
C PHE A 138 -7.88 7.11 -5.72
N SER A 139 -8.44 8.30 -5.90
CA SER A 139 -9.80 8.49 -6.45
C SER A 139 -10.03 7.79 -7.79
N GLY A 140 -11.04 6.92 -7.87
CA GLY A 140 -11.42 6.22 -9.11
C GLY A 140 -10.43 5.15 -9.58
N SER A 141 -9.45 4.78 -8.75
CA SER A 141 -8.36 3.88 -9.15
C SER A 141 -8.71 2.41 -8.95
N ILE A 142 -8.10 1.54 -9.76
CA ILE A 142 -8.14 0.08 -9.59
C ILE A 142 -6.72 -0.39 -9.28
N ILE A 143 -6.54 -0.95 -8.09
CA ILE A 143 -5.26 -1.45 -7.60
C ILE A 143 -5.42 -2.95 -7.34
N THR A 144 -4.69 -3.79 -8.08
CA THR A 144 -4.81 -5.25 -7.87
C THR A 144 -4.10 -5.66 -6.59
N ASN A 145 -2.87 -5.20 -6.36
CA ASN A 145 -2.13 -5.48 -5.14
C ASN A 145 -1.52 -4.20 -4.59
N LEU A 146 -1.97 -3.77 -3.41
CA LEU A 146 -1.36 -2.69 -2.64
C LEU A 146 -0.52 -3.28 -1.51
N TYR A 147 0.79 -3.03 -1.56
CA TYR A 147 1.75 -3.58 -0.61
C TYR A 147 2.53 -2.45 0.07
N PHE A 148 2.37 -2.34 1.38
CA PHE A 148 3.18 -1.47 2.24
C PHE A 148 4.21 -2.33 2.97
N LYS A 149 5.50 -2.12 2.70
CA LYS A 149 6.58 -2.92 3.28
C LYS A 149 7.54 -2.09 4.12
N PHE A 150 7.71 -2.44 5.38
CA PHE A 150 8.62 -1.76 6.32
C PHE A 150 8.30 -0.26 6.44
N ILE A 151 7.00 0.05 6.49
CA ILE A 151 6.51 1.43 6.57
C ILE A 151 5.76 1.61 7.87
N ASP A 152 6.15 2.58 8.66
CA ASP A 152 5.36 3.03 9.80
C ASP A 152 4.35 4.09 9.34
N PHE A 153 3.09 3.91 9.73
CA PHE A 153 2.08 4.94 9.61
C PHE A 153 2.27 5.93 10.76
N GLN A 154 2.19 7.23 10.47
CA GLN A 154 2.28 8.25 11.51
C GLN A 154 0.93 8.55 12.17
N THR A 155 -0.15 8.29 11.44
CA THR A 155 -1.53 8.59 11.82
C THR A 155 -2.47 7.46 11.38
N ILE A 156 -3.70 7.47 11.90
CA ILE A 156 -4.78 6.62 11.40
C ILE A 156 -5.05 6.98 9.92
N ILE A 157 -5.31 5.98 9.09
CA ILE A 157 -5.57 6.18 7.67
C ILE A 157 -7.08 6.43 7.49
N SER A 158 -7.44 7.60 6.97
CA SER A 158 -8.85 7.85 6.63
C SER A 158 -9.25 7.06 5.38
N GLU A 159 -10.39 6.39 5.40
CA GLU A 159 -10.92 5.63 4.25
C GLU A 159 -11.15 6.48 3.01
N ILE A 160 -11.36 7.79 3.20
CA ILE A 160 -11.51 8.75 2.10
C ILE A 160 -10.31 8.77 1.15
N ILE A 161 -9.12 8.37 1.62
CA ILE A 161 -7.90 8.19 0.83
C ILE A 161 -8.14 7.24 -0.34
N PHE A 162 -9.02 6.25 -0.16
CA PHE A 162 -9.37 5.25 -1.15
C PHE A 162 -10.82 5.41 -1.66
N SER A 163 -11.34 6.64 -1.66
CA SER A 163 -12.66 6.94 -2.24
C SER A 163 -12.73 6.42 -3.68
N ASN A 164 -13.82 5.76 -4.06
CA ASN A 164 -13.96 5.19 -5.41
C ASN A 164 -12.81 4.25 -5.86
N THR A 165 -12.01 3.74 -4.92
CA THR A 165 -10.90 2.83 -5.26
C THR A 165 -11.37 1.39 -5.14
N ARG A 166 -10.94 0.55 -6.07
CA ARG A 166 -11.05 -0.91 -5.95
C ARG A 166 -9.68 -1.47 -5.63
N ILE A 167 -9.53 -2.08 -4.46
CA ILE A 167 -8.29 -2.72 -4.04
C ILE A 167 -8.56 -4.21 -3.93
N HIS A 168 -7.91 -5.02 -4.76
CA HIS A 168 -8.16 -6.47 -4.70
C HIS A 168 -7.47 -7.10 -3.49
N THR A 169 -6.18 -6.84 -3.34
CA THR A 169 -5.38 -7.30 -2.21
C THR A 169 -4.70 -6.12 -1.56
N LEU A 170 -4.90 -5.94 -0.26
CA LEU A 170 -4.13 -5.03 0.56
C LEU A 170 -3.28 -5.84 1.55
N THR A 171 -1.98 -5.59 1.54
CA THR A 171 -1.03 -6.21 2.44
C THR A 171 -0.18 -5.13 3.10
N ILE A 172 -0.23 -5.10 4.43
CA ILE A 172 0.50 -4.15 5.24
C ILE A 172 1.51 -4.90 6.09
N GLN A 173 2.78 -4.52 5.96
CA GLN A 173 3.90 -4.95 6.78
C GLN A 173 4.54 -3.72 7.42
N SER A 174 4.13 -3.42 8.66
CA SER A 174 4.36 -2.12 9.31
C SER A 174 4.58 -2.25 10.82
N SER A 175 5.64 -1.64 11.37
CA SER A 175 5.92 -1.63 12.83
C SER A 175 4.87 -0.89 13.64
N LYS A 176 4.18 0.04 12.99
CA LYS A 176 3.12 0.85 13.57
C LYS A 176 1.99 1.04 12.56
N PHE A 177 0.91 0.31 12.77
CA PHE A 177 -0.33 0.47 12.03
C PHE A 177 -1.47 0.79 12.99
N TYR A 178 -2.13 1.93 12.76
CA TYR A 178 -3.18 2.46 13.66
C TYR A 178 -4.61 2.14 13.20
N GLY A 179 -4.78 1.35 12.14
CA GLY A 179 -6.09 1.05 11.58
C GLY A 179 -6.59 2.06 10.55
N PHE A 180 -7.83 1.84 10.12
CA PHE A 180 -8.59 2.72 9.24
C PHE A 180 -9.65 3.48 10.03
N THR A 181 -10.05 4.65 9.54
CA THR A 181 -11.22 5.38 10.04
C THR A 181 -12.07 5.92 8.91
N ASN A 182 -13.38 5.77 9.01
CA ASN A 182 -14.33 6.36 8.07
C ASN A 182 -14.52 7.88 8.30
N LYS A 183 -14.04 8.40 9.43
CA LYS A 183 -14.15 9.83 9.73
C LYS A 183 -13.21 10.60 8.83
N LYS A 184 -13.73 11.65 8.20
CA LYS A 184 -12.88 12.71 7.68
C LYS A 184 -12.15 13.27 8.90
N LEU A 185 -10.83 13.09 8.97
CA LEU A 185 -10.04 13.67 10.05
C LEU A 185 -10.16 15.18 9.92
N GLU A 186 -11.01 15.78 10.75
CA GLU A 186 -10.99 17.23 10.95
C GLU A 186 -9.59 17.58 11.44
N THR A 187 -8.99 18.62 10.84
CA THR A 187 -7.65 19.09 11.19
C THR A 187 -7.58 19.27 12.69
N ILE A 188 -6.87 18.38 13.38
CA ILE A 188 -6.65 18.48 14.82
C ILE A 188 -5.96 19.84 15.02
N PRO A 189 -6.54 20.77 15.78
CA PRO A 189 -5.95 22.09 15.96
C PRO A 189 -4.52 21.93 16.50
N ASN A 190 -3.57 22.64 15.87
CA ASN A 190 -2.12 22.58 16.11
C ASN A 190 -1.69 22.94 17.56
N THR A 191 -2.61 23.05 18.50
CA THR A 191 -2.37 23.42 19.90
C THR A 191 -2.17 22.24 20.85
N LEU A 192 -2.21 20.98 20.38
CA LEU A 192 -1.95 19.81 21.22
C LEU A 192 -0.47 19.45 21.37
N SER A 193 0.34 20.41 21.83
CA SER A 193 1.73 20.17 22.26
C SER A 193 1.76 19.61 23.69
N LYS A 194 1.51 18.29 23.80
CA LYS A 194 1.75 17.37 24.96
C LYS A 194 0.54 16.44 25.17
N LEU A 195 0.21 15.63 24.19
CA LEU A 195 -0.32 14.31 24.53
C LEU A 195 0.87 13.41 24.82
N LYS A 196 1.06 13.13 26.11
CA LYS A 196 1.93 12.07 26.59
C LYS A 196 1.29 10.77 26.10
N TYR A 197 1.89 10.15 25.09
CA TYR A 197 1.46 8.86 24.52
C TYR A 197 1.78 7.73 25.50
N ASP A 198 1.19 7.78 26.69
CA ASP A 198 1.11 6.64 27.59
C ASP A 198 -0.30 6.07 27.40
N SER A 199 -0.38 4.81 26.96
CA SER A 199 -1.58 3.98 26.83
C SER A 199 -2.64 4.42 25.80
N PHE A 200 -2.86 3.51 24.85
CA PHE A 200 -3.91 3.44 23.84
C PHE A 200 -5.26 4.00 24.34
N LEU A 201 -5.77 5.02 23.66
CA LEU A 201 -7.06 5.65 23.94
C LEU A 201 -8.16 5.11 23.02
N GLU A 202 -9.13 4.52 23.71
CA GLU A 202 -10.55 4.35 23.44
C GLU A 202 -11.17 5.40 22.49
N TYR A 203 -11.91 4.96 21.46
CA TYR A 203 -12.83 5.80 20.71
C TYR A 203 -14.09 5.04 20.26
N ASP A 204 -15.22 5.75 20.39
CA ASP A 204 -16.60 5.29 20.31
C ASP A 204 -17.14 4.91 18.92
N TYR A 205 -18.10 3.98 19.00
CA TYR A 205 -18.91 3.29 18.00
C TYR A 205 -19.40 4.08 16.77
N SER A 206 -19.22 3.49 15.58
CA SER A 206 -20.29 2.97 14.69
C SER A 206 -19.77 2.81 13.26
N LEU A 207 -19.30 1.60 12.92
CA LEU A 207 -19.11 1.18 11.54
C LEU A 207 -20.03 -0.02 11.31
N SER A 208 -21.19 0.29 10.71
CA SER A 208 -22.09 -0.70 10.14
C SER A 208 -21.40 -1.31 8.92
N THR A 209 -20.72 -2.44 9.11
CA THR A 209 -20.30 -3.30 8.02
C THR A 209 -21.44 -4.23 7.62
N ASN A 210 -22.37 -3.67 6.85
CA ASN A 210 -23.18 -4.45 5.93
C ASN A 210 -22.97 -3.83 4.55
N PHE A 211 -22.16 -4.50 3.72
CA PHE A 211 -22.17 -4.24 2.29
C PHE A 211 -23.60 -4.43 1.77
N LYS A 212 -24.20 -3.28 1.49
CA LYS A 212 -25.57 -2.99 1.04
C LYS A 212 -26.67 -3.03 2.12
N LYS A 213 -26.91 -1.87 2.74
CA LYS A 213 -28.24 -1.25 2.65
C LYS A 213 -28.16 0.27 2.57
N ILE A 214 -28.89 0.80 1.60
CA ILE A 214 -29.02 2.21 1.22
C ILE A 214 -29.87 2.96 2.24
N SER A 215 -29.37 4.09 2.73
CA SER A 215 -30.13 5.32 2.98
C SER A 215 -29.18 6.53 3.10
N TYR A 216 -29.30 7.45 2.12
CA TYR A 216 -28.81 8.84 1.97
C TYR A 216 -28.41 9.58 3.26
N GLU A 217 -27.44 10.51 3.35
CA GLU A 217 -26.50 11.23 2.45
C GLU A 217 -25.39 11.82 3.36
N PRO A 218 -24.12 11.94 2.88
CA PRO A 218 -23.74 13.15 2.15
C PRO A 218 -23.25 12.81 0.75
N GLU A 219 -23.63 13.68 -0.19
CA GLU A 219 -23.41 13.53 -1.62
C GLU A 219 -21.93 13.26 -1.94
N HIS A 220 -21.68 12.14 -2.61
CA HIS A 220 -20.43 11.75 -3.28
C HIS A 220 -19.38 10.92 -2.52
N SER A 221 -19.65 10.38 -1.34
CA SER A 221 -18.76 9.33 -0.78
C SER A 221 -19.18 7.94 -1.27
N TYR A 222 -18.46 7.41 -2.25
CA TYR A 222 -18.67 6.06 -2.77
C TYR A 222 -17.79 5.05 -2.02
N PRO A 223 -18.25 3.79 -1.84
CA PRO A 223 -17.60 2.80 -0.99
C PRO A 223 -16.26 2.30 -1.56
N LEU A 224 -15.29 2.07 -0.66
CA LEU A 224 -14.08 1.29 -0.92
C LEU A 224 -14.47 -0.17 -1.15
N TYR A 225 -13.99 -0.77 -2.24
CA TYR A 225 -14.17 -2.21 -2.50
C TYR A 225 -12.85 -2.92 -2.21
N LEU A 226 -12.75 -3.55 -1.04
CA LEU A 226 -11.62 -4.37 -0.63
C LEU A 226 -12.03 -5.84 -0.68
N THR A 227 -11.43 -6.65 -1.57
CA THR A 227 -11.80 -8.07 -1.68
C THR A 227 -11.03 -8.98 -0.74
N ARG A 228 -9.79 -8.62 -0.41
CA ARG A 228 -8.93 -9.40 0.50
C ARG A 228 -8.01 -8.48 1.28
N TYR A 229 -8.03 -8.65 2.60
CA TYR A 229 -7.15 -7.93 3.51
C TYR A 229 -6.33 -8.92 4.32
N THR A 230 -5.01 -8.78 4.26
CA THR A 230 -4.07 -9.59 5.05
C THR A 230 -3.16 -8.64 5.83
N ILE A 231 -3.24 -8.72 7.16
CA ILE A 231 -2.32 -8.03 8.05
C ILE A 231 -1.13 -8.96 8.24
N ILE A 232 0.07 -8.49 7.86
CA ILE A 232 1.33 -9.19 8.10
C ILE A 232 2.13 -8.33 9.09
N SER A 233 2.09 -8.65 10.38
CA SER A 233 3.08 -8.05 11.28
C SER A 233 4.37 -8.86 11.17
N SER A 234 5.49 -8.26 10.76
CA SER A 234 6.81 -8.93 10.74
C SER A 234 7.91 -8.02 11.33
N ILE A 235 7.92 -7.91 12.65
CA ILE A 235 8.52 -6.78 13.36
C ILE A 235 8.57 -7.19 14.82
N ASN A 236 9.59 -7.98 15.14
CA ASN A 236 10.13 -8.26 16.48
C ASN A 236 9.11 -8.14 17.63
N THR A 237 7.92 -8.69 17.45
CA THR A 237 6.86 -8.60 18.45
C THR A 237 7.18 -9.69 19.44
N ILE A 238 7.61 -9.29 20.64
CA ILE A 238 8.10 -10.23 21.64
C ILE A 238 6.94 -10.88 22.40
N ASN A 239 5.92 -10.08 22.73
CA ASN A 239 4.75 -10.55 23.48
C ASN A 239 3.48 -10.03 22.81
N LEU A 240 2.48 -10.91 22.66
CA LEU A 240 1.13 -10.50 22.30
C LEU A 240 0.30 -10.37 23.57
N THR A 241 -0.12 -9.14 23.87
CA THR A 241 -0.95 -8.82 25.03
C THR A 241 -2.40 -8.54 24.60
N GLU A 242 -3.31 -8.51 25.56
CA GLU A 242 -4.76 -8.24 25.37
C GLU A 242 -5.09 -6.98 24.53
N ASN A 243 -4.16 -6.02 24.48
CA ASN A 243 -4.34 -4.75 23.77
C ASN A 243 -3.65 -4.71 22.39
N TYR A 244 -3.10 -5.84 21.92
CA TYR A 244 -2.44 -5.88 20.62
C TYR A 244 -3.43 -5.64 19.47
N PHE A 245 -4.60 -6.27 19.53
CA PHE A 245 -5.66 -6.05 18.56
C PHE A 245 -6.53 -4.88 19.01
N PRO A 246 -6.69 -3.84 18.19
CA PRO A 246 -7.58 -2.75 18.54
C PRO A 246 -9.04 -3.22 18.48
N ASN A 247 -9.85 -2.75 19.42
CA ASN A 247 -11.25 -3.14 19.58
C ASN A 247 -12.23 -2.50 18.58
N ASN A 248 -11.75 -1.52 17.82
CA ASN A 248 -12.53 -0.68 16.91
C ASN A 248 -12.44 -1.12 15.45
N LEU A 249 -11.68 -2.17 15.15
CA LEU A 249 -11.61 -2.76 13.81
C LEU A 249 -12.69 -3.82 13.65
N ASP A 250 -13.38 -3.79 12.52
CA ASP A 250 -14.21 -4.91 12.10
C ASP A 250 -13.33 -5.98 11.46
N TYR A 251 -13.24 -7.15 12.11
CA TYR A 251 -12.45 -8.28 11.67
C TYR A 251 -13.22 -9.24 10.74
N ASN A 252 -14.51 -8.99 10.49
CA ASN A 252 -15.41 -9.90 9.77
C ASN A 252 -15.06 -10.05 8.29
N HIS A 253 -14.35 -9.07 7.76
CA HIS A 253 -13.90 -9.03 6.36
C HIS A 253 -12.48 -9.55 6.17
N LEU A 254 -11.79 -9.95 7.25
CA LEU A 254 -10.46 -10.51 7.14
C LEU A 254 -10.51 -11.98 6.74
N GLU A 255 -9.76 -12.34 5.70
CA GLU A 255 -9.53 -13.74 5.35
C GLU A 255 -8.39 -14.35 6.18
N GLU A 256 -7.40 -13.54 6.55
CA GLU A 256 -6.16 -14.01 7.16
C GLU A 256 -5.50 -12.94 8.04
N ILE A 257 -5.06 -13.36 9.22
CA ILE A 257 -4.18 -12.63 10.12
C ILE A 257 -2.88 -13.42 10.20
N GLU A 258 -1.79 -12.85 9.70
CA GLU A 258 -0.49 -13.49 9.56
C GLU A 258 0.53 -12.84 10.52
N LEU A 259 0.91 -13.58 11.54
CA LEU A 259 1.84 -13.18 12.61
C LEU A 259 3.10 -14.07 12.60
N SER A 260 3.37 -14.77 11.49
CA SER A 260 4.53 -15.65 11.39
C SER A 260 5.86 -14.92 11.32
N PHE A 261 6.94 -15.62 11.70
CA PHE A 261 8.32 -15.11 11.65
C PHE A 261 8.52 -13.84 12.49
N ASN A 262 7.82 -13.73 13.63
CA ASN A 262 8.12 -12.76 14.67
C ASN A 262 8.96 -13.42 15.78
N GLN A 263 9.08 -12.73 16.91
CA GLN A 263 9.77 -13.22 18.11
C GLN A 263 8.74 -13.42 19.22
N ILE A 264 7.53 -13.92 18.92
CA ILE A 264 6.48 -14.01 19.93
C ILE A 264 6.83 -15.15 20.87
N ASN A 265 6.99 -14.85 22.16
CA ASN A 265 7.43 -15.79 23.20
C ASN A 265 6.27 -16.29 24.05
N THR A 266 5.30 -15.41 24.32
CA THR A 266 4.13 -15.70 25.17
C THR A 266 2.83 -15.19 24.54
N LEU A 267 1.74 -15.93 24.81
CA LEU A 267 0.36 -15.51 24.51
C LEU A 267 -0.40 -15.32 25.83
N ASP A 268 -0.75 -14.08 26.16
CA ASP A 268 -1.47 -13.76 27.39
C ASP A 268 -2.96 -14.14 27.32
N ALA A 269 -3.62 -14.21 28.47
CA ALA A 269 -5.07 -14.38 28.56
C ALA A 269 -5.80 -13.33 27.70
N HIS A 270 -6.85 -13.73 26.99
CA HIS A 270 -7.69 -12.83 26.19
C HIS A 270 -6.97 -12.03 25.10
N VAL A 271 -5.74 -12.40 24.72
CA VAL A 271 -4.95 -11.74 23.67
C VAL A 271 -5.72 -11.58 22.35
N PHE A 272 -6.65 -12.50 22.04
CA PHE A 272 -7.46 -12.47 20.83
C PHE A 272 -8.94 -12.09 21.06
N ARG A 273 -9.31 -11.50 22.21
CA ARG A 273 -10.73 -11.23 22.56
C ARG A 273 -11.51 -10.40 21.55
N TYR A 274 -10.82 -9.51 20.83
CA TYR A 274 -11.43 -8.65 19.83
C TYR A 274 -11.62 -9.32 18.46
N LEU A 275 -11.09 -10.53 18.29
CA LEU A 275 -11.27 -11.35 17.08
C LEU A 275 -12.47 -12.30 17.21
N LYS A 276 -13.42 -12.02 18.10
CA LYS A 276 -14.60 -12.87 18.37
C LYS A 276 -15.47 -13.17 17.13
N GLU A 277 -15.48 -12.25 16.16
CA GLU A 277 -16.24 -12.39 14.92
C GLU A 277 -15.34 -12.77 13.71
N PHE A 278 -14.04 -12.99 13.93
CA PHE A 278 -13.09 -13.35 12.87
C PHE A 278 -13.28 -14.79 12.38
N HIS A 279 -13.65 -14.93 11.11
CA HIS A 279 -13.88 -16.23 10.44
C HIS A 279 -12.71 -16.70 9.56
N GLY A 280 -11.54 -16.09 9.66
CA GLY A 280 -10.42 -16.32 8.75
C GLY A 280 -9.40 -17.34 9.26
N ARG A 281 -8.17 -17.23 8.75
CA ARG A 281 -6.99 -17.99 9.17
C ARG A 281 -6.14 -17.15 10.12
N LEU A 282 -5.88 -17.65 11.33
CA LEU A 282 -4.93 -17.06 12.27
C LEU A 282 -3.62 -17.86 12.22
N ILE A 283 -2.55 -17.23 11.73
CA ILE A 283 -1.28 -17.90 11.47
C ILE A 283 -0.21 -17.30 12.39
N LEU A 284 0.41 -18.13 13.21
CA LEU A 284 1.43 -17.80 14.22
C LEU A 284 2.70 -18.68 14.01
N LEU A 285 3.00 -19.06 12.77
CA LEU A 285 4.09 -20.00 12.45
C LEU A 285 5.46 -19.39 12.74
N HIS A 286 6.47 -20.23 13.02
CA HIS A 286 7.86 -19.76 13.09
C HIS A 286 8.06 -18.59 14.07
N ASN A 287 7.45 -18.68 15.25
CA ASN A 287 7.70 -17.80 16.38
C ASN A 287 8.53 -18.54 17.43
N GLU A 288 8.64 -17.98 18.63
CA GLU A 288 9.34 -18.57 19.77
C GLU A 288 8.37 -18.88 20.92
N ILE A 289 7.10 -19.20 20.60
CA ILE A 289 6.05 -19.33 21.62
C ILE A 289 6.35 -20.56 22.47
N TYR A 290 6.66 -20.36 23.75
CA TYR A 290 6.89 -21.44 24.72
C TYR A 290 5.85 -21.41 25.86
N HIS A 291 5.03 -20.37 25.94
CA HIS A 291 3.98 -20.25 26.93
C HIS A 291 2.69 -19.72 26.32
N ILE A 292 1.58 -20.44 26.56
CA ILE A 292 0.24 -20.06 26.13
C ILE A 292 -0.64 -20.08 27.38
N ASP A 293 -1.23 -18.93 27.70
CA ASP A 293 -2.24 -18.85 28.75
C ASP A 293 -3.48 -19.69 28.35
N PRO A 294 -4.07 -20.48 29.27
CA PRO A 294 -5.27 -21.28 28.98
C PRO A 294 -6.46 -20.48 28.41
N TYR A 295 -6.52 -19.18 28.66
CA TYR A 295 -7.55 -18.26 28.18
C TYR A 295 -7.14 -17.43 26.97
N ALA A 296 -5.96 -17.67 26.37
CA ALA A 296 -5.49 -16.92 25.21
C ALA A 296 -6.47 -16.97 24.02
N PHE A 297 -7.12 -18.12 23.81
CA PHE A 297 -7.98 -18.40 22.66
C PHE A 297 -9.49 -18.50 22.97
N VAL A 298 -9.92 -18.12 24.18
CA VAL A 298 -11.28 -18.39 24.67
C VAL A 298 -12.39 -17.78 23.78
N ASP A 299 -12.11 -16.67 23.11
CA ASP A 299 -13.06 -15.95 22.26
C ASP A 299 -12.93 -16.27 20.76
N LEU A 300 -12.04 -17.17 20.34
CA LEU A 300 -11.80 -17.49 18.92
C LEU A 300 -12.68 -18.61 18.36
N TYR A 301 -13.98 -18.59 18.65
CA TYR A 301 -14.90 -19.67 18.28
C TYR A 301 -15.21 -19.77 16.78
N LEU A 302 -14.89 -18.73 15.98
CA LEU A 302 -15.19 -18.68 14.54
C LEU A 302 -13.98 -18.90 13.63
N VAL A 303 -12.77 -19.01 14.19
CA VAL A 303 -11.54 -19.15 13.41
C VAL A 303 -11.55 -20.46 12.65
N LYS A 304 -11.36 -20.38 11.32
CA LYS A 304 -11.38 -21.57 10.44
C LYS A 304 -10.09 -22.38 10.53
N ASN A 305 -8.97 -21.70 10.72
CA ASN A 305 -7.65 -22.33 10.77
C ASN A 305 -6.76 -21.57 11.74
N LEU A 306 -6.25 -22.26 12.75
CA LEU A 306 -5.23 -21.77 13.66
C LEU A 306 -3.93 -22.54 13.39
N SER A 307 -2.85 -21.82 13.10
CA SER A 307 -1.55 -22.44 12.87
C SER A 307 -0.52 -21.97 13.89
N LEU A 308 -0.09 -22.89 14.76
CA LEU A 308 0.96 -22.69 15.76
C LEU A 308 2.23 -23.49 15.42
N ALA A 309 2.37 -24.00 14.19
CA ALA A 309 3.49 -24.87 13.87
C ALA A 309 4.83 -24.14 13.94
N LYS A 310 5.88 -24.89 14.30
CA LYS A 310 7.25 -24.38 14.45
C LYS A 310 7.35 -23.27 15.51
N ASN A 311 6.77 -23.56 16.67
CA ASN A 311 6.94 -22.87 17.95
C ASN A 311 7.59 -23.83 18.97
N PHE A 312 7.76 -23.41 20.22
CA PHE A 312 8.37 -24.18 21.32
C PHE A 312 7.35 -24.68 22.36
N ILE A 313 6.10 -24.96 21.93
CA ILE A 313 4.96 -25.35 22.79
C ILE A 313 5.04 -26.81 23.21
#